data_AF-A0A928VJA7-F1
#
_entry.id   AF-A0A928VJA7-F1
#
_cell.length_a   1.000
_cell.length_b   1.000
_cell.length_c   1.000
_cell.angle_alpha   90.00
_cell.angle_beta   90.00
_cell.angle_gamma   90.00
#
_symmetry.space_group_name_H-M   'P 1'
#
loop_
_entity.id
_entity.type
_entity.pdbx_description
1 polymer ?
#
loop_
_entity_poly.entity_id
_entity_poly.type
_entity_poly.pdbx_seq_one_letter_code
_entity_poly.pdbx_strand_id
1 'polypeptide(L)'
;FQDIKEGVYARNWIGGMTNGEMFTFTAGEAWMIRNGEIAEPVRDVTLSGNAFKTLADIEAIGDDFFWDESGGCGKGGQSGLAVGCGGPSLRIRDVVVGGEAIED
;
A
#
# COMPACT_ATOMS: atom_id res chain seq x y z
N PHE A 1 11.60 5.96 -8.34
CA PHE A 1 10.66 7.08 -8.48
C PHE A 1 10.83 7.90 -9.77
N GLN A 2 11.99 7.93 -10.43
CA GLN A 2 12.34 8.90 -11.50
C GLN A 2 11.30 9.15 -12.61
N ASP A 3 10.44 8.18 -12.96
CA ASP A 3 9.39 8.34 -13.99
C ASP A 3 7.96 8.48 -13.43
N ILE A 4 7.82 8.95 -12.19
CA ILE A 4 6.52 9.18 -11.54
C ILE A 4 6.30 10.69 -11.43
N LYS A 5 5.48 11.25 -12.32
CA LYS A 5 5.15 12.69 -12.31
C LYS A 5 4.40 13.08 -11.03
N GLU A 6 3.41 12.29 -10.66
CA GLU A 6 2.63 12.44 -9.44
C GLU A 6 2.19 11.07 -8.95
N GLY A 7 2.25 10.83 -7.65
CA GLY A 7 1.84 9.58 -7.04
C GLY A 7 1.95 9.61 -5.51
N VAL A 8 1.69 8.47 -4.88
CA VAL A 8 1.84 8.30 -3.43
C VAL A 8 2.83 7.18 -3.18
N TYR A 9 3.85 7.45 -2.37
CA TYR A 9 4.71 6.43 -1.81
C TYR A 9 4.14 5.99 -0.47
N ALA A 10 3.48 4.83 -0.46
CA ALA A 10 2.96 4.20 0.75
C ALA A 10 3.98 3.18 1.28
N ARG A 11 4.34 3.29 2.56
CA ARG A 11 5.29 2.41 3.23
C ARG A 11 4.71 1.91 4.55
N ASN A 12 5.06 0.66 4.87
CA ASN A 12 4.56 -0.02 6.06
C ASN A 12 3.02 -0.14 6.06
N TRP A 13 2.46 -0.80 7.05
CA TRP A 13 1.05 -1.14 7.05
C TRP A 13 0.46 -1.07 8.46
N ILE A 14 -0.76 -0.55 8.56
CA ILE A 14 -1.57 -0.61 9.80
C ILE A 14 -2.49 -1.83 9.76
N GLY A 15 -2.99 -2.17 8.57
CA GLY A 15 -3.85 -3.33 8.35
C GLY A 15 -4.60 -3.23 7.03
N GLY A 16 -5.53 -4.15 6.84
CA GLY A 16 -6.37 -4.21 5.65
C GLY A 16 -7.44 -5.28 5.79
N MET A 17 -8.35 -5.32 4.82
CA MET A 17 -9.38 -6.33 4.74
C MET A 17 -9.65 -6.69 3.29
N THR A 18 -10.06 -7.93 3.05
CA THR A 18 -10.56 -8.39 1.75
C THR A 18 -12.01 -8.83 1.87
N ASN A 19 -12.83 -8.49 0.87
CA ASN A 19 -14.18 -9.03 0.70
C ASN A 19 -14.38 -9.47 -0.75
N GLY A 20 -14.31 -10.79 -0.97
CA GLY A 20 -14.27 -11.36 -2.30
C GLY A 20 -13.03 -10.84 -3.06
N GLU A 21 -13.26 -10.14 -4.15
CA GLU A 21 -12.20 -9.58 -4.99
C GLU A 21 -11.77 -8.17 -4.53
N MET A 22 -12.52 -7.55 -3.63
CA MET A 22 -12.24 -6.19 -3.17
C MET A 22 -11.27 -6.21 -1.99
N PHE A 23 -10.39 -5.22 -1.91
CA PHE A 23 -9.50 -5.03 -0.76
C PHE A 23 -9.45 -3.58 -0.29
N THR A 24 -9.08 -3.40 0.98
CA THR A 24 -8.55 -2.17 1.55
C THR A 24 -7.21 -2.45 2.22
N PHE A 25 -6.33 -1.46 2.19
CA PHE A 25 -5.02 -1.47 2.84
C PHE A 25 -4.72 -0.07 3.36
N THR A 26 -4.40 0.07 4.64
CA THR A 26 -4.01 1.35 5.24
C THR A 26 -2.51 1.39 5.45
N ALA A 27 -1.85 2.39 4.86
CA ALA A 27 -0.42 2.59 4.97
C ALA A 27 -0.04 3.01 6.41
N GLY A 28 1.14 2.56 6.87
CA GLY A 28 1.70 3.04 8.14
C GLY A 28 2.24 4.47 8.02
N GLU A 29 2.89 4.76 6.91
CA GLU A 29 3.46 6.06 6.58
C GLU A 29 3.30 6.29 5.07
N ALA A 30 3.11 7.55 4.66
CA ALA A 30 3.00 7.86 3.24
C ALA A 30 3.50 9.28 2.91
N TRP A 31 3.93 9.46 1.66
CA TRP A 31 4.38 10.73 1.10
C TRP A 31 3.85 10.90 -0.32
N MET A 32 3.69 12.16 -0.73
CA MET A 32 3.54 12.47 -2.15
C MET A 32 4.85 12.18 -2.89
N ILE A 33 4.71 11.71 -4.12
CA ILE A 33 5.78 11.70 -5.12
C ILE A 33 5.47 12.83 -6.10
N ARG A 34 6.41 13.76 -6.29
CA ARG A 34 6.28 14.85 -7.26
C ARG A 34 7.51 14.89 -8.15
N ASN A 35 7.32 14.76 -9.46
CA ASN A 35 8.36 14.77 -10.49
C ASN A 35 9.55 13.83 -10.17
N GLY A 36 9.24 12.64 -9.68
CA GLY A 36 10.22 11.60 -9.38
C GLY A 36 10.92 11.74 -8.03
N GLU A 37 10.52 12.69 -7.18
CA GLU A 37 11.09 12.91 -5.85
C GLU A 37 10.03 12.73 -4.76
N ILE A 38 10.46 12.30 -3.57
CA ILE A 38 9.62 12.30 -2.36
C ILE A 38 9.39 13.76 -1.95
N ALA A 39 8.14 14.12 -1.75
CA ALA A 39 7.72 15.45 -1.36
C ALA A 39 7.11 15.45 0.05
N GLU A 40 5.97 16.11 0.24
CA GLU A 40 5.33 16.26 1.54
C GLU A 40 4.76 14.94 2.09
N PRO A 41 4.76 14.75 3.43
CA PRO A 41 4.07 13.64 4.06
C PRO A 41 2.54 13.77 3.90
N VAL A 42 1.86 12.64 3.77
CA VAL A 42 0.40 12.56 3.73
C VAL A 42 -0.09 11.55 4.78
N ARG A 43 -1.30 11.76 5.29
CA ARG A 43 -1.87 10.96 6.38
C ARG A 43 -3.12 10.22 5.91
N ASP A 44 -3.50 9.22 6.70
CA ASP A 44 -4.73 8.46 6.51
C ASP A 44 -4.85 7.82 5.12
N VAL A 45 -3.71 7.45 4.53
CA VAL A 45 -3.62 6.85 3.20
C VAL A 45 -4.15 5.42 3.23
N THR A 46 -5.26 5.22 2.53
CA THR A 46 -5.88 3.91 2.31
C THR A 46 -5.97 3.59 0.83
N LEU A 47 -5.37 2.48 0.42
CA LEU A 47 -5.47 1.92 -0.91
C LEU A 47 -6.69 0.99 -0.95
N SER A 48 -7.44 1.02 -2.05
CA SER A 48 -8.56 0.10 -2.25
C SER A 48 -8.78 -0.22 -3.71
N GLY A 49 -9.47 -1.33 -3.99
CA GLY A 49 -9.80 -1.72 -5.34
C GLY A 49 -10.11 -3.19 -5.49
N ASN A 50 -10.21 -3.64 -6.74
CA ASN A 50 -10.27 -5.05 -7.08
C ASN A 50 -8.84 -5.63 -7.13
N ALA A 51 -8.57 -6.64 -6.32
CA ALA A 51 -7.25 -7.24 -6.16
C ALA A 51 -6.65 -7.73 -7.48
N PHE A 52 -7.45 -8.38 -8.35
CA PHE A 52 -6.95 -8.91 -9.61
C PHE A 52 -6.58 -7.80 -10.59
N LYS A 53 -7.39 -6.72 -10.64
CA LYS A 53 -7.05 -5.54 -11.43
C LYS A 53 -5.78 -4.88 -10.91
N THR A 54 -5.67 -4.65 -9.60
CA THR A 54 -4.50 -4.03 -8.98
C THR A 54 -3.22 -4.83 -9.22
N LEU A 55 -3.27 -6.17 -9.17
CA LEU A 55 -2.13 -7.02 -9.52
C LEU A 55 -1.75 -6.92 -11.00
N ALA A 56 -2.75 -6.83 -11.90
CA ALA A 56 -2.51 -6.65 -13.33
C ALA A 56 -1.91 -5.26 -13.68
N ASP A 57 -2.13 -4.27 -12.82
CA ASP A 57 -1.64 -2.90 -12.97
C ASP A 57 -0.24 -2.68 -12.34
N ILE A 58 0.48 -3.74 -11.93
CA ILE A 58 1.88 -3.64 -11.49
C ILE A 58 2.77 -3.32 -12.71
N GLU A 59 3.46 -2.18 -12.66
CA GLU A 59 4.34 -1.69 -13.74
C GLU A 59 5.81 -2.05 -13.52
N ALA A 60 6.24 -2.15 -12.26
CA ALA A 60 7.61 -2.46 -11.90
C ALA A 60 7.69 -3.14 -10.54
N ILE A 61 8.71 -3.97 -10.38
CA ILE A 61 9.02 -4.74 -9.18
C ILE A 61 10.45 -4.40 -8.79
N GLY A 62 10.66 -3.98 -7.54
CA GLY A 62 11.97 -3.67 -6.98
C GLY A 62 12.81 -4.90 -6.67
N ASP A 63 14.09 -4.69 -6.40
CA ASP A 63 15.07 -5.69 -5.95
C ASP A 63 15.29 -5.67 -4.43
N ASP A 64 14.41 -5.00 -3.70
CA ASP A 64 14.48 -4.65 -2.28
C ASP A 64 13.51 -5.48 -1.41
N PHE A 65 13.50 -6.81 -1.62
CA PHE A 65 12.60 -7.70 -0.90
C PHE A 65 12.72 -7.57 0.62
N PHE A 66 11.57 -7.43 1.29
CA PHE A 66 11.46 -7.41 2.74
C PHE A 66 10.38 -8.39 3.23
N TRP A 67 10.61 -8.98 4.41
CA TRP A 67 9.69 -9.92 5.07
C TRP A 67 9.43 -9.46 6.51
N ASP A 68 8.17 -9.50 6.91
CA ASP A 68 7.66 -9.06 8.20
C ASP A 68 6.80 -10.16 8.85
N GLU A 69 7.10 -10.49 10.11
CA GLU A 69 6.38 -11.47 10.91
C GLU A 69 5.72 -10.85 12.15
N SER A 70 5.72 -9.51 12.26
CA SER A 70 5.18 -8.79 13.42
C SER A 70 3.64 -8.76 13.45
N GLY A 71 2.98 -9.21 12.38
CA GLY A 71 1.54 -9.11 12.17
C GLY A 71 0.70 -10.28 12.65
N GLY A 72 -0.62 -10.09 12.54
CA GLY A 72 -1.62 -11.12 12.81
C GLY A 72 -2.78 -11.09 11.82
N CYS A 73 -3.38 -12.24 11.56
CA CYS A 73 -4.53 -12.38 10.67
C CYS A 73 -5.77 -12.90 11.41
N GLY A 74 -6.94 -12.65 10.85
CA GLY A 74 -8.21 -13.15 11.33
C GLY A 74 -9.09 -13.68 10.21
N LYS A 75 -9.83 -14.76 10.47
CA LYS A 75 -10.79 -15.36 9.55
C LYS A 75 -11.82 -16.19 10.32
N GLY A 76 -13.10 -16.04 9.97
CA GLY A 76 -14.17 -16.89 10.52
C GLY A 76 -14.27 -16.83 12.04
N GLY A 77 -14.09 -15.64 12.64
CA GLY A 77 -14.15 -15.44 14.10
C GLY A 77 -12.82 -15.68 14.83
N GLN A 78 -11.80 -16.23 14.19
CA GLN A 78 -10.44 -16.28 14.73
C GLN A 78 -9.74 -14.94 14.51
N SER A 79 -8.93 -14.48 15.46
CA SER A 79 -8.19 -13.22 15.39
C SER A 79 -6.78 -13.35 15.99
N GLY A 80 -5.86 -12.51 15.54
CA GLY A 80 -4.50 -12.41 16.10
C GLY A 80 -3.62 -13.64 15.84
N LEU A 81 -3.92 -14.45 14.84
CA LEU A 81 -3.08 -15.60 14.49
C LEU A 81 -1.82 -15.11 13.80
N ALA A 82 -0.65 -15.55 14.29
CA ALA A 82 0.64 -15.18 13.72
C ALA A 82 0.73 -15.57 12.25
N VAL A 83 1.04 -14.60 11.41
CA VAL A 83 1.30 -14.77 9.98
C VAL A 83 2.45 -13.85 9.56
N GLY A 84 3.16 -14.23 8.50
CA GLY A 84 4.12 -13.35 7.85
C GLY A 84 3.55 -12.74 6.57
N CYS A 85 4.04 -11.56 6.20
CA CYS A 85 3.82 -10.94 4.90
C CYS A 85 5.12 -10.32 4.39
N GLY A 86 5.22 -10.13 3.08
CA GLY A 86 6.42 -9.56 2.50
C GLY A 86 6.35 -9.44 1.00
N GLY A 87 7.32 -8.72 0.46
CA GLY A 87 7.43 -8.41 -0.95
C GLY A 87 8.49 -7.34 -1.18
N PRO A 88 8.92 -7.16 -2.43
CA PRO A 88 9.71 -5.99 -2.82
C PRO A 88 8.81 -4.75 -2.94
N SER A 89 9.42 -3.60 -3.17
CA SER A 89 8.68 -2.41 -3.61
C SER A 89 7.95 -2.68 -4.93
N LEU A 90 6.69 -2.24 -5.01
CA LEU A 90 5.87 -2.34 -6.21
C LEU A 90 5.50 -0.95 -6.70
N ARG A 91 5.60 -0.73 -8.02
CA ARG A 91 4.97 0.41 -8.69
C ARG A 91 3.68 -0.07 -9.30
N ILE A 92 2.55 0.50 -8.89
CA ILE A 92 1.22 0.13 -9.34
C ILE A 92 0.54 1.36 -9.93
N ARG A 93 0.01 1.24 -11.14
CA ARG A 93 -0.77 2.32 -11.76
C ARG A 93 -2.24 2.22 -11.37
N ASP A 94 -2.94 3.35 -11.47
CA ASP A 94 -4.41 3.41 -11.40
C ASP A 94 -5.05 2.81 -10.12
N VAL A 95 -4.31 2.83 -9.00
CA VAL A 95 -4.83 2.43 -7.68
C VAL A 95 -5.69 3.56 -7.09
N VAL A 96 -6.83 3.20 -6.50
CA VAL A 96 -7.65 4.17 -5.77
C VAL A 96 -7.01 4.43 -4.40
N VAL A 97 -6.66 5.69 -4.16
CA VAL A 97 -6.09 6.16 -2.90
C VAL A 97 -7.06 7.12 -2.24
N GLY A 98 -7.52 6.78 -1.03
CA GLY A 98 -8.22 7.69 -0.13
C GLY A 98 -7.24 8.25 0.92
N GLY A 99 -7.47 9.48 1.37
CA GLY A 99 -6.66 10.17 2.37
C GLY A 99 -6.80 11.68 2.28
N GLU A 100 -6.12 12.41 3.15
CA GLU A 100 -6.09 13.87 3.18
C GLU A 100 -4.65 14.39 3.05
N ALA A 101 -4.49 15.48 2.30
CA ALA A 101 -3.25 16.25 2.32
C ALA A 101 -3.19 17.05 3.63
N ILE A 102 -1.99 17.17 4.22
CA ILE A 102 -1.80 18.06 5.36
C ILE A 102 -1.81 19.50 4.82
N GLU A 103 -2.81 20.29 5.20
CA GLU A 103 -2.76 21.75 5.04
C GLU A 103 -2.04 22.35 6.26
N ASP A 104 -1.08 23.25 6.01
CA ASP A 104 -0.36 24.02 7.05
C ASP A 104 -1.26 25.11 7.70
#